data_AF-A0ABD5T1J0-F1
#
_entry.id   AF-A0ABD5T1J0-F1
#
_cell.length_a   1.000
_cell.length_b   1.000
_cell.length_c   1.000
_cell.angle_alpha   90.00
_cell.angle_beta   90.00
_cell.angle_gamma   90.00
#
_symmetry.space_group_name_H-M   'P 1'
#
loop_
_entity.id
_entity.type
_entity.pdbx_description
1 polymer ?
#
loop_
_entity_poly.entity_id
_entity_poly.type
_entity_poly.pdbx_seq_one_letter_code
_entity_poly.pdbx_strand_id
1 'polypeptide(L)' 'SDVPAVFHTTCRGTDVEAAAIAAGADTYLRKTSERGQYDAILDRVRSLVGDDRPDRTVAPATADAPETHED' A
#
# COMPACT_ATOMS: atom_id res chain seq x y z
N SER A 1 22.93 -8.83 -3.59
CA SER A 1 21.79 -7.94 -3.85
C SER A 1 21.50 -7.17 -2.59
N ASP A 2 21.29 -5.86 -2.70
CA ASP A 2 20.65 -5.10 -1.62
C ASP A 2 19.19 -5.55 -1.51
N VAL A 3 18.74 -5.78 -0.28
CA VAL A 3 17.36 -6.17 0.04
C VAL A 3 16.55 -4.89 0.22
N PRO A 4 15.37 -4.74 -0.42
CA PRO A 4 14.55 -3.55 -0.24
C PRO A 4 14.19 -3.31 1.24
N ALA A 5 14.39 -2.08 1.69
CA ALA A 5 14.18 -1.65 3.07
C ALA A 5 13.09 -0.56 3.15
N VAL A 6 12.09 -0.82 3.98
CA VAL A 6 10.95 0.08 4.23
C VAL A 6 10.85 0.41 5.70
N PHE A 7 10.84 1.71 6.06
CA PHE A 7 10.57 2.15 7.41
C PHE A 7 9.07 2.39 7.62
N HIS A 8 8.46 1.71 8.60
CA HIS A 8 7.08 1.93 9.00
C HIS A 8 6.99 2.26 10.50
N THR A 9 6.90 3.55 10.85
CA THR A 9 7.09 4.00 12.24
C THR A 9 6.09 5.07 12.65
N THR A 10 5.80 5.16 13.95
CA THR A 10 4.99 6.25 14.54
C THR A 10 5.80 7.52 14.83
N CYS A 11 7.09 7.55 14.48
CA CYS A 11 7.97 8.69 14.74
C CYS A 11 7.47 9.95 13.99
N ARG A 12 7.48 11.09 14.68
CA ARG A 12 6.92 12.37 14.17
C ARG A 12 7.95 13.49 14.00
N GLY A 13 9.24 13.16 13.98
CA GLY A 13 10.28 14.16 13.71
C GLY A 13 10.26 14.60 12.25
N THR A 14 10.43 15.89 12.00
CA THR A 14 10.48 16.48 10.65
C THR A 14 11.57 15.87 9.78
N ASP A 15 12.65 15.40 10.41
CA ASP A 15 13.86 14.94 9.71
C ASP A 15 13.95 13.42 9.63
N VAL A 16 12.97 12.70 10.20
CA VAL A 16 13.03 11.22 10.31
C VAL A 16 12.91 10.56 8.95
N GLU A 17 12.05 11.08 8.07
CA GLU A 17 11.93 10.60 6.70
C GLU A 17 13.24 10.83 5.93
N ALA A 18 13.78 12.05 5.99
CA ALA A 18 15.04 12.39 5.33
C ALA A 18 16.20 11.51 5.83
N ALA A 19 16.27 11.25 7.15
CA ALA A 19 17.27 10.38 7.74
C ALA A 19 17.12 8.91 7.30
N ALA A 20 15.89 8.41 7.18
CA ALA A 20 15.63 7.06 6.69
C ALA A 20 16.10 6.88 5.25
N ILE A 21 15.79 7.84 4.38
CA ILE A 21 16.24 7.82 2.98
C ILE A 21 17.76 7.97 2.89
N ALA A 22 18.37 8.88 3.65
CA ALA A 22 19.82 9.04 3.70
C ALA A 22 20.56 7.79 4.20
N ALA A 23 19.91 6.96 5.02
CA ALA A 23 20.44 5.68 5.49
C ALA A 23 20.30 4.54 4.47
N GLY A 24 19.75 4.80 3.28
CA GLY A 24 19.59 3.81 2.21
C GLY A 24 18.25 3.08 2.21
N ALA A 25 17.23 3.60 2.89
CA ALA A 25 15.88 3.07 2.75
C ALA A 25 15.27 3.39 1.39
N ASP A 26 14.56 2.43 0.81
CA ASP A 26 13.79 2.63 -0.42
C ASP A 26 12.53 3.49 -0.17
N THR A 27 12.01 3.47 1.06
CA THR A 27 10.83 4.25 1.42
C THR A 27 10.64 4.41 2.94
N TYR A 28 9.87 5.44 3.30
CA TYR A 28 9.41 5.73 4.65
C TYR A 28 7.90 5.92 4.64
N LEU A 29 7.19 5.24 5.53
CA LEU A 29 5.73 5.26 5.65
C LEU A 29 5.34 5.47 7.11
N ARG A 30 4.82 6.66 7.44
CA ARG A 30 4.36 6.96 8.80
C ARG A 30 3.22 6.03 9.20
N LYS A 31 3.36 5.31 10.31
CA LYS A 31 2.33 4.46 10.91
C LYS A 31 1.17 5.29 11.46
N THR A 32 -0.02 5.04 10.92
CA THR A 32 -1.30 5.61 11.34
C THR A 32 -2.22 4.48 11.81
N SER A 33 -3.40 4.82 12.32
CA SER A 33 -4.42 3.83 12.71
C SER A 33 -5.50 3.66 11.63
N GLU A 34 -5.23 4.13 10.41
CA GLU A 34 -6.19 4.15 9.32
C GLU A 34 -6.37 2.76 8.71
N ARG A 35 -7.62 2.37 8.47
CA ARG A 35 -7.94 1.13 7.79
C ARG A 35 -7.42 1.20 6.34
N GLY A 36 -6.79 0.12 5.87
CA GLY A 36 -6.20 0.04 4.51
C GLY A 36 -4.74 0.46 4.43
N GLN A 37 -4.15 0.98 5.52
CA GLN A 37 -2.74 1.36 5.51
C GLN A 37 -1.80 0.18 5.23
N TYR A 38 -2.11 -1.00 5.76
CA TYR A 38 -1.29 -2.20 5.54
C TYR A 38 -1.37 -2.70 4.10
N ASP A 39 -2.49 -2.49 3.41
CA ASP A 39 -2.61 -2.83 1.99
C ASP A 39 -1.69 -1.94 1.15
N ALA A 40 -1.67 -0.63 1.43
CA ALA A 40 -0.75 0.30 0.77
C ALA A 40 0.74 -0.05 1.03
N ILE A 41 1.08 -0.52 2.23
CA ILE A 41 2.44 -1.00 2.54
C ILE A 41 2.76 -2.27 1.74
N LEU A 42 1.82 -3.23 1.68
CA LEU A 42 1.99 -4.47 0.93
C LEU A 42 2.19 -4.21 -0.56
N ASP A 43 1.39 -3.33 -1.15
CA ASP A 43 1.51 -2.96 -2.56
C ASP A 43 2.83 -2.27 -2.85
N ARG A 44 3.31 -1.42 -1.93
CA ARG A 44 4.63 -0.80 -2.05
C ARG A 44 5.76 -1.82 -2.00
N VAL A 45 5.69 -2.79 -1.08
CA VAL A 45 6.71 -3.86 -0.99
C VAL A 45 6.69 -4.74 -2.24
N ARG A 46 5.51 -5.11 -2.75
CA ARG A 46 5.38 -5.88 -4.00
C ARG A 46 6.01 -5.16 -5.18
N SER A 47 5.75 -3.86 -5.30
CA SER A 47 6.35 -3.00 -6.33
C SER A 47 7.89 -2.96 -6.23
N LEU A 48 8.45 -2.93 -5.01
CA LEU A 48 9.90 -2.92 -4.81
C LEU A 48 10.56 -4.28 -5.13
N VAL A 49 9.87 -5.38 -4.85
CA VAL A 49 10.39 -6.74 -5.09
C VAL A 49 10.25 -7.14 -6.57
N GLY A 50 9.53 -6.35 -7.39
CA GLY A 50 9.25 -6.70 -8.79
C GLY A 50 8.31 -7.89 -8.91
N ASP A 51 7.48 -8.12 -7.89
CA ASP A 51 6.48 -9.18 -7.89
C ASP A 51 5.31 -8.72 -8.78
N ASP A 52 5.45 -8.89 -10.10
CA ASP A 52 4.36 -8.79 -11.11
C ASP A 52 3.37 -9.95 -10.91
N ARG A 53 2.87 -10.15 -9.68
CA ARG A 53 1.71 -10.99 -9.49
C ARG A 53 0.54 -10.25 -10.12
N PRO A 54 -0.18 -10.87 -11.08
CA PRO A 54 -1.32 -10.23 -11.70
C PRO A 54 -2.27 -9.80 -10.59
N ASP A 55 -2.62 -8.52 -10.62
CA ASP A 55 -3.58 -7.89 -9.75
C ASP A 55 -4.77 -8.85 -9.61
N ARG A 56 -4.98 -9.38 -8.40
CA ARG A 56 -6.16 -10.17 -8.12
C ARG A 56 -7.29 -9.15 -8.05
N THR A 57 -7.79 -8.78 -9.24
CA THR A 57 -8.98 -7.97 -9.43
C THR A 57 -10.03 -8.49 -8.47
N VAL A 58 -10.30 -7.71 -7.41
CA VAL A 58 -11.49 -7.92 -6.60
C VAL A 58 -12.64 -7.72 -7.56
N ALA A 59 -13.26 -8.82 -7.99
CA ALA A 59 -14.44 -8.76 -8.84
C ALA A 59 -15.43 -7.77 -8.19
N PRO A 60 -15.98 -6.80 -8.93
CA PRO A 60 -17.05 -5.99 -8.39
C PRO A 60 -18.14 -6.97 -7.97
N ALA A 61 -18.53 -6.92 -6.69
CA ALA A 61 -19.76 -7.55 -6.26
C ALA A 61 -20.84 -7.05 -7.22
N THR A 62 -21.42 -7.97 -7.99
CA THR A 62 -22.55 -7.70 -8.86
C THR A 62 -23.64 -7.10 -7.99
N ALA A 63 -23.71 -5.77 -7.98
CA ALA A 63 -24.86 -5.06 -7.48
C ALA A 63 -25.96 -5.29 -8.51
N ASP A 64 -26.94 -6.07 -8.07
CA ASP A 64 -28.21 -6.40 -8.69
C ASP A 64 -28.72 -5.30 -9.63
N ALA A 65 -29.02 -5.66 -10.87
CA ALA A 65 -29.69 -4.76 -11.79
C ALA A 65 -31.16 -4.63 -11.35
N PRO A 66 -31.77 -3.43 -11.37
CA PRO A 66 -33.18 -3.31 -11.10
C PRO A 66 -33.96 -3.91 -12.28
N GLU A 67 -34.76 -4.94 -12.01
CA GLU A 67 -35.75 -5.43 -12.98
C GLU A 67 -36.80 -4.33 -13.18
N THR A 68 -36.84 -3.77 -14.40
CA THR A 68 -37.95 -2.90 -14.82
C THR A 68 -39.18 -3.78 -15.04
N HIS A 69 -40.13 -3.73 -14.11
CA HIS A 69 -41.48 -4.24 -14.32
C HIS A 69 -42.34 -3.11 -14.90
N GLU A 70 -42.77 -3.29 -16.15
CA GLU A 70 -43.68 -2.41 -16.87
C GLU A 70 -45.09 -3.02 -16.81
N ASP A 71 -46.08 -2.24 -16.35
CA ASP A 71 -47.52 -2.43 -16.56
C ASP A 71 -48.17 -1.04 -16.76
#